data_AF-A0A6B8MA75-F1
#
_entry.id   AF-A0A6B8MA75-F1
#
_cell.length_a   1.000
_cell.length_b   1.000
_cell.length_c   1.000
_cell.angle_alpha   90.00
_cell.angle_beta   90.00
_cell.angle_gamma   90.00
#
_symmetry.space_group_name_H-M   'P 1'
#
loop_
_entity.id
_entity.type
_entity.pdbx_description
1 polymer ?
#
loop_
_entity_poly.entity_id
_entity_poly.type
_entity_poly.pdbx_seq_one_letter_code
_entity_poly.pdbx_strand_id
1 'polypeptide(L)'
;MDEWLKKRARPNQASGASRTYVVCNDETIVAYFALASGAVDLAEATNRLKRNMPDPVPVPVAVLGRLAIDRSWQKQGLGRALAKDAFQRVLAASNAIGIRGMLVHAISAEAAAFYQATGFTPSPLDPMTLMATLIDLRAALD
;
A
#
# COMPACT_ATOMS: atom_id res chain seq x y z
N MET A 1 3.67 11.44 -10.30
CA MET A 1 4.31 10.25 -9.70
C MET A 1 5.68 9.97 -10.32
N ASP A 2 5.90 10.36 -11.57
CA ASP A 2 7.11 10.10 -12.35
C ASP A 2 8.36 10.77 -11.78
N GLU A 3 8.23 12.03 -11.35
CA GLU A 3 9.33 12.78 -10.72
C GLU A 3 9.88 12.10 -9.47
N TRP A 4 8.99 11.50 -8.67
CA TRP A 4 9.40 10.77 -7.48
C TRP A 4 10.16 9.49 -7.85
N LEU A 5 9.71 8.76 -8.87
CA LEU A 5 10.40 7.55 -9.33
C LEU A 5 11.83 7.90 -9.80
N LYS A 6 11.96 8.94 -10.62
CA LYS A 6 13.25 9.37 -11.18
C LYS A 6 14.22 9.91 -10.13
N LYS A 7 13.73 10.69 -9.17
CA LYS A 7 14.59 11.46 -8.25
C LYS A 7 14.71 10.88 -6.84
N ARG A 8 13.73 10.09 -6.38
CA ARG A 8 13.61 9.69 -4.96
C ARG A 8 13.58 8.18 -4.73
N ALA A 9 13.06 7.38 -5.66
CA ALA A 9 12.90 5.93 -5.43
C ALA A 9 14.22 5.23 -5.08
N ARG A 10 15.29 5.45 -5.87
CA ARG A 10 16.59 4.82 -5.64
C ARG A 10 17.29 5.32 -4.36
N PRO A 11 17.36 6.64 -4.08
CA PRO A 11 17.86 7.11 -2.79
C PRO A 11 17.07 6.55 -1.59
N ASN A 12 15.75 6.50 -1.67
CA ASN A 12 14.91 5.96 -0.59
C ASN A 12 15.11 4.44 -0.40
N GLN A 13 15.33 3.71 -1.49
CA GLN A 13 15.73 2.30 -1.44
C GLN A 13 17.05 2.15 -0.69
N ALA A 14 18.06 2.95 -1.04
CA ALA A 14 19.39 2.86 -0.45
C ALA A 14 19.40 3.24 1.04
N SER A 15 18.65 4.27 1.43
CA SER A 15 18.55 4.70 2.84
C SER A 15 17.63 3.83 3.70
N GLY A 16 16.80 2.98 3.08
CA GLY A 16 15.80 2.17 3.79
C GLY A 16 14.47 2.88 4.04
N ALA A 17 14.29 4.11 3.57
CA ALA A 17 13.04 4.86 3.73
C ALA A 17 11.84 4.23 3.00
N SER A 18 12.08 3.50 1.90
CA SER A 18 11.05 2.70 1.24
C SER A 18 11.65 1.56 0.43
N ARG A 19 10.87 0.51 0.19
CA ARG A 19 11.19 -0.57 -0.76
C ARG A 19 10.38 -0.38 -2.05
N THR A 20 11.05 -0.04 -3.14
CA THR A 20 10.43 0.17 -4.46
C THR A 20 10.57 -1.07 -5.32
N TYR A 21 9.48 -1.46 -5.96
CA TYR A 21 9.42 -2.56 -6.91
C TYR A 21 8.91 -2.02 -8.25
N VAL A 22 9.50 -2.50 -9.34
CA VAL A 22 9.23 -2.01 -10.69
C VAL A 22 8.85 -3.16 -11.61
N VAL A 23 7.98 -2.88 -12.56
CA VAL A 23 7.72 -3.75 -13.72
C VAL A 23 8.37 -3.10 -14.92
N CYS A 24 9.16 -3.88 -15.63
CA CYS A 24 9.87 -3.44 -16.83
C CYS A 24 9.28 -4.11 -18.08
N ASN A 25 9.16 -3.33 -19.15
CA ASN A 25 9.08 -3.83 -20.51
C ASN A 25 10.42 -3.51 -21.17
N ASP A 26 11.24 -4.53 -21.38
CA ASP A 26 12.66 -4.39 -21.71
C ASP A 26 13.39 -3.49 -20.70
N GLU A 27 14.03 -2.41 -21.15
CA GLU A 27 14.74 -1.44 -20.31
C GLU A 27 13.83 -0.32 -19.79
N THR A 28 12.53 -0.35 -20.12
CA THR A 28 11.59 0.70 -19.75
C THR A 28 10.76 0.29 -18.53
N ILE A 29 10.76 1.11 -17.48
CA ILE A 29 9.85 0.91 -16.34
C ILE A 29 8.44 1.34 -16.76
N VAL A 30 7.50 0.39 -16.77
CA VAL A 30 6.10 0.61 -17.16
C VAL A 30 5.15 0.69 -15.98
N ALA A 31 5.57 0.23 -14.80
CA ALA A 31 4.83 0.44 -13.56
C ALA A 31 5.73 0.29 -12.33
N TYR A 32 5.28 0.79 -11.20
CA TYR A 32 5.98 0.61 -9.93
C TYR A 32 5.04 0.72 -8.73
N PHE A 33 5.49 0.21 -7.59
CA PHE A 33 4.93 0.54 -6.29
C PHE A 33 6.03 0.66 -5.23
N ALA A 34 5.72 1.31 -4.12
CA ALA A 34 6.65 1.49 -3.01
C ALA A 34 5.98 1.17 -1.66
N LEU A 35 6.66 0.37 -0.85
CA LEU A 35 6.27 0.00 0.50
C LEU A 35 7.15 0.70 1.53
N ALA A 36 6.57 1.09 2.65
CA ALA A 36 7.30 1.59 3.83
C ALA A 36 6.67 1.02 5.10
N SER A 37 7.42 1.01 6.21
CA SER A 37 6.84 0.79 7.54
C SER A 37 6.13 2.04 8.00
N GLY A 38 5.03 1.89 8.73
CA GLY A 38 4.33 3.01 9.37
C GLY A 38 3.52 2.58 10.57
N ALA A 39 2.86 3.56 11.18
CA ALA A 39 1.88 3.33 12.21
C ALA A 39 0.73 4.33 12.04
N VAL A 40 -0.45 3.99 12.55
CA VAL A 40 -1.63 4.85 12.51
C VAL A 40 -2.21 4.99 13.91
N ASP A 41 -2.59 6.20 14.29
CA ASP A 41 -3.18 6.47 15.58
C ASP A 41 -4.54 5.77 15.74
N LEU A 42 -4.89 5.40 16.98
CA LEU A 42 -6.14 4.68 17.27
C LEU A 42 -7.39 5.49 16.87
N ALA A 43 -7.31 6.82 16.87
CA ALA A 43 -8.38 7.70 16.42
C ALA A 43 -8.60 7.62 14.90
N GLU A 44 -7.51 7.48 14.13
CA GLU A 44 -7.52 7.41 12.67
C GLU A 44 -7.77 5.99 12.13
N ALA A 45 -7.47 4.97 12.92
CA ALA A 45 -7.59 3.58 12.52
C ALA A 45 -9.05 3.11 12.43
N THR A 46 -9.35 2.30 11.42
CA THR A 46 -10.67 1.66 11.30
C THR A 46 -10.92 0.70 12.46
N ASN A 47 -12.19 0.52 12.86
CA ASN A 47 -12.57 -0.37 13.97
C ASN A 47 -12.08 -1.82 13.79
N ARG A 48 -11.94 -2.29 12.56
CA ARG A 48 -11.39 -3.62 12.25
C ARG A 48 -9.88 -3.68 12.48
N LEU A 49 -9.17 -2.60 12.17
CA LEU A 49 -7.71 -2.53 12.28
C LEU A 49 -7.27 -2.36 13.74
N LYS A 50 -7.90 -1.46 14.49
CA LYS A 50 -7.55 -1.17 15.90
C LYS A 50 -8.11 -2.13 16.94
N ARG A 51 -8.93 -3.11 16.52
CA ARG A 51 -9.55 -4.05 17.45
C ARG A 51 -8.49 -4.75 18.31
N ASN A 52 -8.67 -4.66 19.63
CA ASN A 52 -7.78 -5.21 20.66
C ASN A 52 -6.36 -4.63 20.68
N MET A 53 -6.12 -3.48 20.05
CA MET A 53 -4.85 -2.77 20.18
C MET A 53 -4.83 -2.01 21.52
N PRO A 54 -3.71 -2.06 22.28
CA PRO A 54 -3.58 -1.33 23.53
C PRO A 54 -3.53 0.18 23.30
N ASP A 55 -4.24 0.95 24.13
CA ASP A 55 -4.19 2.41 24.17
C ASP A 55 -3.03 2.86 25.09
N PRO A 56 -2.09 3.73 24.65
CA PRO A 56 -2.08 4.56 23.44
C PRO A 56 -1.11 4.09 22.34
N VAL A 57 -0.94 2.79 22.15
CA VAL A 57 0.03 2.28 21.15
C VAL A 57 -0.53 2.44 19.73
N PRO A 58 0.16 3.16 18.82
CA PRO A 58 -0.25 3.25 17.43
C PRO A 58 -0.31 1.89 16.75
N VAL A 59 -1.23 1.73 15.80
CA VAL A 59 -1.42 0.46 15.10
C VAL A 59 -0.34 0.27 14.04
N PRO A 60 0.52 -0.77 14.11
CA PRO A 60 1.59 -0.95 13.14
C PRO A 60 1.05 -1.37 11.79
N VAL A 61 1.49 -0.71 10.72
CA VAL A 61 1.01 -0.95 9.35
C VAL A 61 2.16 -0.98 8.35
N ALA A 62 1.94 -1.64 7.22
CA ALA A 62 2.70 -1.38 6.01
C ALA A 62 2.02 -0.26 5.23
N VAL A 63 2.78 0.72 4.74
CA VAL A 63 2.25 1.82 3.94
C VAL A 63 2.53 1.53 2.46
N LEU A 64 1.49 1.43 1.65
CA LEU A 64 1.58 1.47 0.19
C LEU A 64 1.68 2.93 -0.23
N GLY A 65 2.91 3.47 -0.17
CA GLY A 65 3.15 4.90 -0.37
C GLY A 65 2.96 5.35 -1.82
N ARG A 66 3.18 4.45 -2.78
CA ARG A 66 3.01 4.72 -4.21
C ARG A 66 2.55 3.46 -4.94
N LEU A 67 1.68 3.62 -5.92
CA LEU A 67 1.37 2.65 -6.96
C LEU A 67 1.06 3.44 -8.22
N ALA A 68 1.82 3.23 -9.28
CA ALA A 68 1.68 3.95 -10.53
C ALA A 68 1.90 3.03 -11.72
N ILE A 69 1.17 3.29 -12.80
CA ILE A 69 1.24 2.56 -14.06
C ILE A 69 1.34 3.60 -15.17
N ASP A 70 2.27 3.38 -16.09
CA ASP A 70 2.39 4.17 -17.30
C ASP A 70 1.05 4.20 -18.05
N ARG A 71 0.70 5.37 -18.60
CA ARG A 71 -0.61 5.59 -19.22
C ARG A 71 -0.91 4.60 -20.36
N SER A 72 0.10 4.18 -21.11
CA SER A 72 -0.05 3.22 -22.21
C SER A 72 -0.32 1.78 -21.72
N TRP A 73 -0.02 1.48 -20.46
CA TRP A 73 -0.19 0.17 -19.82
C TRP A 73 -1.38 0.10 -18.85
N GLN A 74 -2.13 1.20 -18.69
CA GLN A 74 -3.30 1.25 -17.82
C GLN A 74 -4.45 0.40 -18.38
N LYS A 75 -5.35 -0.02 -17.47
CA LYS A 75 -6.55 -0.82 -17.77
C LYS A 75 -6.28 -2.22 -18.36
N GLN A 76 -5.04 -2.68 -18.36
CA GLN A 76 -4.64 -4.03 -18.78
C GLN A 76 -4.45 -5.01 -17.60
N GLY A 77 -5.08 -4.73 -16.45
CA GLY A 77 -4.98 -5.56 -15.25
C GLY A 77 -3.71 -5.35 -14.39
N LEU A 78 -2.72 -4.60 -14.89
CA LEU A 78 -1.44 -4.39 -14.21
C LEU A 78 -1.58 -3.80 -12.79
N GLY A 79 -2.57 -2.93 -12.57
CA GLY A 79 -2.81 -2.36 -11.24
C GLY A 79 -3.22 -3.39 -10.20
N ARG A 80 -4.10 -4.32 -10.58
CA ARG A 80 -4.49 -5.44 -9.70
C ARG A 80 -3.30 -6.38 -9.47
N ALA A 81 -2.50 -6.65 -10.49
CA ALA A 81 -1.30 -7.47 -10.37
C ALA A 81 -0.28 -6.86 -9.38
N LEU A 82 -0.02 -5.54 -9.48
CA LEU A 82 0.88 -4.82 -8.57
C LEU A 82 0.34 -4.80 -7.13
N ALA A 83 -0.97 -4.60 -6.96
CA ALA A 83 -1.60 -4.66 -5.64
C ALA A 83 -1.43 -6.06 -5.03
N LYS A 84 -1.70 -7.13 -5.79
CA LYS A 84 -1.48 -8.52 -5.33
C LYS A 84 -0.01 -8.77 -4.95
N ASP A 85 0.96 -8.31 -5.75
CA ASP A 85 2.38 -8.43 -5.41
C ASP A 85 2.74 -7.66 -4.12
N ALA A 86 2.22 -6.44 -3.96
CA ALA A 86 2.39 -5.66 -2.74
C ALA A 86 1.81 -6.40 -1.51
N PHE A 87 0.63 -7.02 -1.64
CA PHE A 87 -0.01 -7.77 -0.57
C PHE A 87 0.80 -8.99 -0.18
N GLN A 88 1.27 -9.78 -1.14
CA GLN A 88 2.13 -10.95 -0.89
C GLN A 88 3.39 -10.57 -0.12
N ARG A 89 4.03 -9.45 -0.50
CA ARG A 89 5.23 -8.95 0.19
C ARG A 89 4.95 -8.51 1.62
N VAL A 90 3.84 -7.82 1.86
CA VAL A 90 3.45 -7.42 3.22
C VAL A 90 3.07 -8.61 4.08
N LEU A 91 2.35 -9.59 3.52
CA LEU A 91 2.05 -10.84 4.23
C LEU A 91 3.33 -11.59 4.59
N ALA A 92 4.30 -11.70 3.67
CA ALA A 92 5.59 -12.29 3.96
C ALA A 92 6.34 -11.54 5.08
N ALA A 93 6.39 -10.21 5.03
CA ALA A 93 7.02 -9.39 6.07
C ALA A 93 6.32 -9.55 7.43
N SER A 94 4.99 -9.71 7.45
CA SER A 94 4.21 -9.86 8.67
C SER A 94 4.52 -11.14 9.47
N ASN A 95 5.17 -12.13 8.85
CA ASN A 95 5.64 -13.32 9.55
C ASN A 95 6.90 -13.06 10.41
N ALA A 96 7.65 -12.00 10.11
CA ALA A 96 8.90 -11.67 10.79
C ALA A 96 8.75 -10.47 11.74
N ILE A 97 7.90 -9.51 11.39
CA ILE A 97 7.67 -8.28 12.15
C ILE A 97 6.18 -8.01 12.33
N GLY A 98 5.81 -7.39 13.46
CA GLY A 98 4.42 -7.06 13.76
C GLY A 98 3.84 -6.06 12.75
N ILE A 99 2.90 -6.53 11.92
CA ILE A 99 2.13 -5.71 10.97
C ILE A 99 0.65 -6.07 11.16
N ARG A 100 -0.20 -5.08 11.42
CA ARG A 100 -1.64 -5.32 11.64
C ARG A 100 -2.47 -5.24 10.36
N GLY A 101 -1.95 -4.52 9.36
CA GLY A 101 -2.60 -4.29 8.08
C GLY A 101 -1.77 -3.39 7.16
N MET A 102 -2.41 -2.95 6.09
CA MET A 102 -1.84 -2.03 5.12
C MET A 102 -2.65 -0.74 5.07
N LEU A 103 -1.95 0.38 4.89
CA LEU A 103 -2.52 1.71 4.72
C LEU A 103 -2.13 2.27 3.35
N VAL A 104 -3.05 3.00 2.72
CA VAL A 104 -2.78 3.78 1.50
C VAL A 104 -3.46 5.13 1.58
N HIS A 105 -2.77 6.16 1.08
CA HIS A 105 -3.38 7.46 0.80
C HIS A 105 -3.70 7.52 -0.69
N ALA A 106 -4.98 7.45 -1.03
CA ALA A 106 -5.43 7.58 -2.41
C ALA A 106 -5.25 9.03 -2.88
N ILE A 107 -4.80 9.20 -4.12
CA ILE A 107 -4.58 10.53 -4.73
C ILE A 107 -5.82 11.08 -5.43
N SER A 108 -6.83 10.24 -5.66
CA SER A 108 -8.07 10.59 -6.36
C SER A 108 -9.20 9.64 -5.98
N ALA A 109 -10.45 10.05 -6.22
CA ALA A 109 -11.62 9.23 -5.94
C ALA A 109 -11.60 7.90 -6.72
N GLU A 110 -11.07 7.89 -7.94
CA GLU A 110 -10.91 6.67 -8.75
C GLU A 110 -9.89 5.71 -8.10
N ALA A 111 -8.80 6.25 -7.56
CA ALA A 111 -7.83 5.46 -6.82
C ALA A 111 -8.43 4.90 -5.51
N ALA A 112 -9.22 5.70 -4.79
CA ALA A 112 -9.92 5.26 -3.60
C ALA A 112 -10.89 4.11 -3.93
N ALA A 113 -11.68 4.25 -5.00
CA ALA A 113 -12.60 3.21 -5.47
C ALA A 113 -11.85 1.92 -5.89
N PHE A 114 -10.69 2.05 -6.55
CA PHE A 114 -9.83 0.91 -6.87
C PHE A 114 -9.42 0.14 -5.60
N TYR A 115 -8.96 0.82 -4.55
CA TYR A 115 -8.56 0.15 -3.31
C TYR A 115 -9.74 -0.42 -2.54
N GLN A 116 -10.89 0.26 -2.51
CA GLN A 116 -12.10 -0.27 -1.87
C GLN A 116 -12.56 -1.58 -2.53
N ALA A 117 -12.48 -1.67 -3.86
CA ALA A 117 -12.76 -2.91 -4.58
C ALA A 117 -11.79 -4.06 -4.25
N THR A 118 -10.64 -3.77 -3.62
CA THR A 118 -9.67 -4.75 -3.12
C THR A 118 -9.79 -5.04 -1.61
N GLY A 119 -10.84 -4.55 -0.96
CA GLY A 119 -11.11 -4.81 0.46
C GLY A 119 -10.61 -3.75 1.43
N PHE A 120 -10.10 -2.61 0.93
CA PHE A 120 -9.73 -1.48 1.79
C PHE A 120 -10.97 -0.73 2.26
N THR A 121 -10.91 -0.25 3.49
CA THR A 121 -11.96 0.56 4.12
C THR A 121 -11.43 1.96 4.43
N PRO A 122 -12.21 3.03 4.15
CA PRO A 122 -11.80 4.38 4.48
C PRO A 122 -11.61 4.59 5.98
N SER A 123 -10.68 5.48 6.35
CA SER A 123 -10.52 5.99 7.70
C SER A 123 -11.78 6.74 8.14
N PRO A 124 -12.15 6.70 9.44
CA PRO A 124 -13.20 7.56 9.97
C PRO A 124 -12.89 9.06 9.88
N LEU A 125 -11.62 9.47 9.76
CA LEU A 125 -11.22 10.89 9.76
C LEU A 125 -10.95 11.44 8.35
N ASP A 126 -10.50 10.59 7.42
CA ASP A 126 -10.20 10.99 6.05
C ASP A 126 -10.58 9.89 5.06
N PRO A 127 -11.58 10.11 4.17
CA PRO A 127 -12.01 9.11 3.21
C PRO A 127 -10.94 8.77 2.15
N MET A 128 -9.92 9.61 1.98
CA MET A 128 -8.79 9.36 1.07
C MET A 128 -7.70 8.51 1.70
N THR A 129 -7.75 8.28 3.02
CA THR A 129 -6.87 7.37 3.73
C THR A 129 -7.60 6.04 3.92
N LEU A 130 -7.15 5.00 3.24
CA LEU A 130 -7.79 3.69 3.28
C LEU A 130 -6.90 2.64 3.94
N MET A 131 -7.53 1.69 4.61
CA MET A 131 -6.84 0.66 5.39
C MET A 131 -7.47 -0.71 5.19
N ALA A 132 -6.64 -1.74 5.13
CA ALA A 132 -7.02 -3.14 5.04
C ALA A 132 -6.29 -3.95 6.10
N THR A 133 -6.96 -4.96 6.68
CA THR A 133 -6.29 -5.91 7.59
C THR A 133 -5.51 -6.97 6.80
N LEU A 134 -4.58 -7.69 7.44
CA LEU A 134 -3.92 -8.82 6.79
C LEU A 134 -4.88 -9.91 6.29
N ILE A 135 -6.06 -10.04 6.93
CA ILE A 135 -7.12 -10.96 6.48
C ILE A 135 -7.69 -10.50 5.14
N ASP A 136 -7.97 -9.20 5.00
CA ASP A 136 -8.48 -8.62 3.76
C ASP A 136 -7.45 -8.77 2.62
N LEU A 137 -6.16 -8.52 2.92
CA LEU A 137 -5.09 -8.71 1.94
C LEU A 137 -5.01 -10.15 1.45
N ARG A 138 -5.21 -11.13 2.34
CA ARG A 138 -5.19 -12.55 1.99
C ARG A 138 -6.38 -12.94 1.13
N ALA A 139 -7.58 -12.50 1.52
CA ALA A 139 -8.80 -12.74 0.75
C ALA A 139 -8.75 -12.11 -0.65
N ALA A 140 -8.01 -11.01 -0.83
CA ALA A 140 -7.81 -10.39 -2.14
C ALA A 140 -6.82 -11.15 -3.05
N LEU A 141 -6.08 -12.12 -2.52
CA LEU A 141 -5.17 -12.96 -3.32
C LEU A 141 -5.87 -14.17 -3.93
N ASP A 142 -6.86 -14.71 -3.23
CA ASP A 142 -7.76 -15.78 -3.69
C ASP A 142 -8.60 -15.33 -4.91
#